data_AF-A0A3B0Z490-F1
#
_entry.id   AF-A0A3B0Z490-F1
#
_cell.length_a   1.000
_cell.length_b   1.000
_cell.length_c   1.000
_cell.angle_alpha   90.00
_cell.angle_beta   90.00
_cell.angle_gamma   90.00
#
_symmetry.space_group_name_H-M   'P 1'
#
loop_
_entity.id
_entity.type
_entity.pdbx_description
1 polymer ?
#
loop_
_entity_poly.entity_id
_entity_poly.type
_entity_poly.pdbx_seq_one_letter_code
_entity_poly.pdbx_strand_id
1 'polypeptide(L)'
;MSRAEIDKQLDILFPNPKKHRTQRRIILEASALVAYQNRDDAIKILVCDDAPQFKTITDYLSLCWVHEGRHFKKLKPLIQSNQEKVDAVITDLWAFYRKLLAYKQAPAETQAKILSEEFDTLFTQTTDYDLLDERLRKIAAKKDNLLLVLTYPEIPLHNNPAELGARVQTRKGDVSLQTQNDKGTKAKDTMMTLVQTARKLSVNTLDYIRDRISLSYQMPSLSSLIKLRSQEKFNSS
;
A
#
# COMPACT_ATOMS: atom_id res chain seq x y z
N MET A 1 15.59 18.53 12.58
CA MET A 1 16.98 18.05 12.70
C MET A 1 17.45 17.59 11.33
N SER A 2 18.56 18.13 10.83
CA SER A 2 19.14 17.74 9.54
C SER A 2 19.85 16.39 9.63
N ARG A 3 20.13 15.77 8.48
CA ARG A 3 20.88 14.51 8.43
C ARG A 3 22.25 14.63 9.11
N ALA A 4 22.94 15.75 8.88
CA ALA A 4 24.27 16.00 9.46
C ALA A 4 24.23 16.11 10.99
N GLU A 5 23.17 16.69 11.56
CA GLU A 5 22.97 16.77 13.01
C GLU A 5 22.74 15.39 13.62
N ILE A 6 21.94 14.55 12.96
CA ILE A 6 21.70 13.16 13.41
C ILE A 6 23.01 12.37 13.35
N ASP A 7 23.77 12.47 12.26
CA ASP A 7 25.05 11.76 12.12
C ASP A 7 26.03 12.19 13.22
N LYS A 8 26.09 13.49 13.57
CA LYS A 8 26.90 13.98 14.70
C LYS A 8 26.47 13.37 16.05
N GLN A 9 25.17 13.26 16.30
CA GLN A 9 24.67 12.61 17.52
C GLN A 9 24.97 11.12 17.54
N LEU A 10 24.86 10.44 16.39
CA LEU A 10 25.21 9.03 16.26
C LEU A 10 26.70 8.78 16.48
N ASP A 11 27.57 9.71 16.10
CA ASP A 11 29.01 9.60 16.36
C ASP A 11 29.35 9.76 17.84
N ILE A 12 28.54 10.51 18.60
CA ILE A 12 28.69 10.64 20.06
C ILE A 12 28.16 9.39 20.77
N LEU A 13 26.92 8.97 20.45
CA LEU A 13 26.23 7.87 21.14
C LEU A 13 26.71 6.49 20.68
N PHE A 14 27.10 6.38 19.42
CA PHE A 14 27.52 5.14 18.77
C PHE A 14 28.84 5.33 18.00
N PRO A 15 29.97 5.58 18.71
CA PRO A 15 31.23 6.04 18.14
C PRO A 15 31.96 5.00 17.28
N ASN A 16 31.58 3.72 17.34
CA ASN A 16 32.12 2.67 16.48
C ASN A 16 31.07 2.23 15.44
N PRO A 17 31.12 2.76 14.20
CA PRO A 17 30.10 2.46 13.18
C PRO A 17 30.02 0.99 12.78
N LYS A 18 31.13 0.24 12.86
CA LYS A 18 31.15 -1.18 12.53
C LYS A 18 30.46 -2.01 13.60
N LYS A 19 30.75 -1.75 14.89
CA LYS A 19 30.13 -2.45 16.01
C LYS A 19 28.69 -2.03 16.25
N HIS A 20 28.33 -0.78 15.95
CA HIS A 20 27.00 -0.21 16.21
C HIS A 20 26.14 -0.03 14.95
N ARG A 21 26.44 -0.77 13.88
CA ARG A 21 25.77 -0.62 12.58
C ARG A 21 24.25 -0.72 12.70
N THR A 22 23.76 -1.67 13.50
CA THR A 22 22.32 -1.92 13.68
C THR A 22 21.63 -0.76 14.40
N GLN A 23 22.20 -0.28 15.51
CA GLN A 23 21.65 0.82 16.30
C GLN A 23 21.62 2.11 15.46
N ARG A 24 22.71 2.41 14.76
CA ARG A 24 22.79 3.56 13.87
C ARG A 24 21.73 3.47 12.76
N ARG A 25 21.55 2.30 12.14
CA ARG A 25 20.51 2.10 11.12
C ARG A 25 19.11 2.34 11.68
N ILE A 26 18.77 1.73 12.82
CA ILE A 26 17.43 1.86 13.42
C ILE A 26 17.12 3.33 13.74
N ILE A 27 18.08 4.06 14.33
CA ILE A 27 17.87 5.47 14.66
C ILE A 27 17.72 6.32 13.41
N LEU A 28 18.49 6.05 12.36
CA LEU A 28 18.36 6.76 11.08
C LEU A 28 17.01 6.49 10.41
N GLU A 29 16.58 5.23 10.38
CA GLU A 29 15.27 4.84 9.84
C GLU A 29 14.13 5.49 10.62
N ALA A 30 14.15 5.40 11.95
CA ALA A 30 13.15 6.05 12.80
C ALA A 30 13.14 7.57 12.64
N SER A 31 14.31 8.21 12.59
CA SER A 31 14.41 9.66 12.37
C SER A 31 13.89 10.07 11.00
N ALA A 32 14.15 9.27 9.96
CA ALA A 32 13.63 9.53 8.62
C ALA A 32 12.11 9.38 8.54
N LEU A 33 11.53 8.38 9.23
CA LEU A 33 10.08 8.20 9.33
C LEU A 33 9.42 9.37 10.03
N VAL A 34 9.92 9.77 11.20
CA VAL A 34 9.39 10.93 11.95
C VAL A 34 9.55 12.22 11.14
N ALA A 35 10.69 12.40 10.47
CA ALA A 35 10.89 13.55 9.59
C ALA A 35 9.88 13.56 8.43
N TYR A 36 9.56 12.40 7.84
CA TYR A 36 8.54 12.27 6.81
C TYR A 36 7.14 12.60 7.34
N GLN A 37 6.74 12.02 8.48
CA GLN A 37 5.41 12.21 9.08
C GLN A 37 5.12 13.68 9.46
N ASN A 38 6.16 14.44 9.79
CA ASN A 38 6.06 15.86 10.14
C ASN A 38 6.04 16.81 8.93
N ARG A 39 6.10 16.30 7.69
CA ARG A 39 5.98 17.15 6.51
C ARG A 39 4.51 17.52 6.25
N ASP A 40 4.28 18.73 5.76
CA ASP A 40 2.94 19.18 5.36
C ASP A 40 2.36 18.34 4.21
N ASP A 41 3.23 17.76 3.36
CA ASP A 41 2.87 16.90 2.23
C ASP A 41 2.92 15.40 2.57
N ALA A 42 3.01 15.03 3.85
CA ALA A 42 3.00 13.63 4.29
C ALA A 42 1.65 12.97 4.00
N ILE A 43 1.68 11.76 3.45
CA ILE A 43 0.48 10.97 3.23
C ILE A 43 -0.05 10.50 4.58
N LYS A 44 -1.32 10.77 4.86
CA LYS A 44 -1.96 10.44 6.14
C LYS A 44 -2.49 9.01 6.19
N ILE A 45 -3.03 8.52 5.07
CA ILE A 45 -3.60 7.17 4.97
C ILE A 45 -2.95 6.41 3.83
N LEU A 46 -2.40 5.23 4.14
CA LEU A 46 -1.83 4.32 3.15
C LEU A 46 -2.66 3.02 3.08
N VAL A 47 -3.05 2.61 1.86
CA VAL A 47 -3.69 1.30 1.62
C VAL A 47 -2.66 0.31 1.09
N CYS A 48 -2.42 -0.81 1.79
CA CYS A 48 -1.39 -1.78 1.41
C CYS A 48 -1.81 -3.25 1.60
N ASP A 49 -0.91 -4.18 1.29
CA ASP A 49 -1.06 -5.64 1.38
C ASP A 49 -0.52 -6.24 2.69
N ASP A 50 -0.46 -5.44 3.77
CA ASP A 50 0.13 -5.81 5.08
C ASP A 50 1.64 -6.12 5.03
N ALA A 51 2.37 -5.63 4.02
CA ALA A 51 3.81 -5.79 4.01
C ALA A 51 4.48 -5.00 5.16
N PRO A 52 5.38 -5.61 5.96
CA PRO A 52 5.93 -4.99 7.16
C PRO A 52 6.61 -3.64 6.94
N GLN A 53 7.21 -3.42 5.77
CA GLN A 53 7.90 -2.17 5.45
C GLN A 53 6.97 -0.94 5.41
N PHE A 54 5.66 -1.13 5.27
CA PHE A 54 4.70 -0.01 5.25
C PHE A 54 4.19 0.37 6.64
N LYS A 55 4.46 -0.45 7.65
CA LYS A 55 4.06 -0.17 9.02
C LYS A 55 4.79 1.09 9.49
N THR A 56 4.09 1.96 10.23
CA THR A 56 4.62 3.22 10.81
C THR A 56 5.02 4.32 9.84
N ILE A 57 4.80 4.19 8.53
CA ILE A 57 5.10 5.28 7.58
C ILE A 57 4.08 6.42 7.69
N THR A 58 2.80 6.06 7.84
CA THR A 58 1.67 7.00 7.83
C THR A 58 0.89 6.93 9.14
N ASP A 59 0.12 7.97 9.43
CA ASP A 59 -0.70 8.05 10.65
C ASP A 59 -1.73 6.90 10.70
N TYR A 60 -2.32 6.58 9.55
CA TYR A 60 -3.25 5.47 9.41
C TYR A 60 -2.82 4.51 8.31
N LEU A 61 -3.03 3.22 8.57
CA LEU A 61 -2.77 2.13 7.64
C LEU A 61 -4.07 1.37 7.39
N SER A 62 -4.49 1.30 6.13
CA SER A 62 -5.60 0.46 5.68
C SER A 62 -5.08 -0.78 5.00
N LEU A 63 -5.74 -1.91 5.21
CA LEU A 63 -5.37 -3.18 4.58
C LEU A 63 -6.28 -3.52 3.41
N CYS A 64 -5.68 -4.10 2.38
CA CYS A 64 -6.37 -4.54 1.17
C CYS A 64 -7.19 -5.80 1.44
N TRP A 65 -8.51 -5.67 1.39
CA TRP A 65 -9.45 -6.78 1.55
C TRP A 65 -9.25 -7.91 0.54
N VAL A 66 -8.83 -7.58 -0.68
CA VAL A 66 -8.54 -8.58 -1.73
C VAL A 66 -7.34 -9.45 -1.36
N HIS A 67 -6.34 -8.87 -0.68
CA HIS A 67 -5.20 -9.63 -0.18
C HIS A 67 -5.60 -10.54 0.99
N GLU A 68 -6.42 -10.05 1.92
CA GLU A 68 -6.95 -10.88 2.99
C GLU A 68 -7.76 -12.07 2.45
N GLY A 69 -8.69 -11.82 1.52
CA GLY A 69 -9.45 -12.89 0.87
C GLY A 69 -8.57 -13.92 0.14
N ARG A 70 -7.42 -13.50 -0.40
CA ARG A 70 -6.44 -14.42 -1.04
C ARG A 70 -5.82 -15.37 -0.02
N HIS A 71 -5.64 -14.98 1.23
CA HIS A 71 -5.09 -15.87 2.26
C HIS A 71 -6.01 -17.06 2.54
N PHE A 72 -7.33 -16.86 2.54
CA PHE A 72 -8.31 -17.95 2.68
C PHE A 72 -8.29 -18.89 1.47
N LYS A 73 -8.25 -18.35 0.24
CA LYS A 73 -8.15 -19.16 -1.00
C LYS A 73 -6.88 -20.00 -1.11
N LYS A 74 -5.85 -19.72 -0.32
CA LYS A 74 -4.62 -20.52 -0.26
C LYS A 74 -4.76 -21.76 0.63
N LEU A 75 -5.79 -21.83 1.48
CA LEU A 75 -6.11 -23.06 2.20
C LEU A 75 -6.52 -24.11 1.16
N LYS A 76 -5.84 -25.26 1.16
CA LYS A 76 -6.12 -26.39 0.27
C LYS A 76 -6.49 -27.62 1.09
N PRO A 77 -7.64 -27.62 1.80
CA PRO A 77 -8.07 -28.78 2.56
C PRO A 77 -8.38 -29.97 1.63
N LEU A 78 -7.95 -31.16 2.04
CA LEU A 78 -8.21 -32.41 1.30
C LEU A 78 -9.57 -33.02 1.65
N ILE A 79 -10.06 -32.78 2.87
CA ILE A 79 -11.31 -33.33 3.39
C ILE A 79 -12.46 -32.42 2.97
N GLN A 80 -13.53 -33.00 2.43
CA GLN A 80 -14.70 -32.27 1.93
C GLN A 80 -15.33 -31.36 3.00
N SER A 81 -15.53 -31.86 4.22
CA SER A 81 -16.10 -31.05 5.30
C SER A 81 -15.28 -29.79 5.61
N ASN A 82 -13.96 -29.82 5.42
CA ASN A 82 -13.10 -28.64 5.61
C ASN A 82 -13.10 -27.72 4.37
N GLN A 83 -13.31 -28.27 3.17
CA GLN A 83 -13.53 -27.46 1.97
C GLN A 83 -14.80 -26.62 2.11
N GLU A 84 -15.91 -27.25 2.54
CA GLU A 84 -17.19 -26.58 2.76
C GLU A 84 -17.09 -25.45 3.79
N LYS A 85 -16.34 -25.65 4.89
CA LYS A 85 -16.08 -24.61 5.90
C LYS A 85 -15.28 -23.44 5.32
N VAL A 86 -14.24 -23.71 4.55
CA VAL A 86 -13.43 -22.66 3.90
C VAL A 86 -14.27 -21.88 2.89
N ASP A 87 -15.09 -22.56 2.09
CA ASP A 87 -15.95 -21.93 1.09
C ASP A 87 -17.05 -21.08 1.72
N ALA A 88 -17.62 -21.52 2.84
CA ALA A 88 -18.56 -20.72 3.63
C ALA A 88 -17.92 -19.43 4.13
N VAL A 89 -16.75 -19.51 4.78
CA VAL A 89 -16.03 -18.31 5.27
C VAL A 89 -15.64 -17.36 4.13
N ILE A 90 -15.20 -17.89 2.98
CA ILE A 90 -14.90 -17.07 1.80
C ILE A 90 -16.15 -16.38 1.29
N THR A 91 -17.29 -17.08 1.25
CA THR A 91 -18.58 -16.53 0.80
C THR A 91 -19.01 -15.36 1.69
N ASP A 92 -18.93 -15.56 3.01
CA ASP A 92 -19.29 -14.54 4.00
C ASP A 92 -18.34 -13.35 3.96
N LEU A 93 -17.02 -13.58 3.81
CA LEU A 93 -16.03 -12.51 3.64
C LEU A 93 -16.38 -11.61 2.45
N TRP A 94 -16.75 -12.19 1.30
CA TRP A 94 -17.12 -11.41 0.12
C TRP A 94 -18.51 -10.77 0.23
N ALA A 95 -19.43 -11.36 1.00
CA ALA A 95 -20.68 -10.71 1.35
C ALA A 95 -20.44 -9.47 2.21
N PHE A 96 -19.59 -9.59 3.23
CA PHE A 96 -19.17 -8.47 4.07
C PHE A 96 -18.46 -7.37 3.27
N TYR A 97 -17.54 -7.75 2.36
CA TYR A 97 -16.89 -6.81 1.45
C TYR A 97 -17.89 -6.02 0.59
N ARG A 98 -18.95 -6.66 0.08
CA ARG A 98 -20.01 -5.97 -0.67
C ARG A 98 -20.79 -5.00 0.23
N LYS A 99 -21.02 -5.34 1.51
CA LYS A 99 -21.62 -4.40 2.47
C LYS A 99 -20.75 -3.18 2.72
N LEU A 100 -19.42 -3.35 2.81
CA LEU A 100 -18.48 -2.23 2.89
C LEU A 100 -18.54 -1.33 1.64
N LEU A 101 -18.63 -1.93 0.44
CA LEU A 101 -18.83 -1.15 -0.79
C LEU A 101 -20.13 -0.35 -0.78
N ALA A 102 -21.22 -0.95 -0.30
CA ALA A 102 -22.52 -0.26 -0.18
C ALA A 102 -22.44 0.87 0.86
N TYR A 103 -21.81 0.64 2.01
CA TYR A 103 -21.59 1.64 3.05
C TYR A 103 -20.88 2.88 2.50
N LYS A 104 -19.86 2.70 1.64
CA LYS A 104 -19.14 3.82 1.02
C LYS A 104 -20.04 4.76 0.20
N GLN A 105 -21.15 4.27 -0.33
CA GLN A 105 -22.07 5.09 -1.15
C GLN A 105 -22.97 5.99 -0.27
N ALA A 106 -23.26 5.55 0.96
CA ALA A 106 -24.11 6.27 1.91
C ALA A 106 -23.62 6.01 3.33
N PRO A 107 -22.48 6.60 3.74
CA PRO A 107 -21.89 6.33 5.04
C PRO A 107 -22.78 6.89 6.16
N ALA A 108 -23.11 6.03 7.12
CA ALA A 108 -23.90 6.39 8.29
C ALA A 108 -23.25 5.81 9.56
N GLU A 109 -23.19 6.60 10.63
CA GLU A 109 -22.52 6.18 11.87
C GLU A 109 -23.16 4.92 12.50
N THR A 110 -24.50 4.83 12.42
CA THR A 110 -25.25 3.64 12.87
C THR A 110 -24.86 2.40 12.09
N GLN A 111 -24.76 2.51 10.75
CA GLN A 111 -24.34 1.41 9.88
C GLN A 111 -22.88 1.01 10.12
N ALA A 112 -22.00 1.97 10.42
CA ALA A 112 -20.61 1.68 10.76
C ALA A 112 -20.50 0.81 12.03
N LYS A 113 -21.29 1.10 13.06
CA LYS A 113 -21.34 0.29 14.30
C LYS A 113 -21.82 -1.13 14.00
N ILE A 114 -22.91 -1.28 13.24
CA ILE A 114 -23.44 -2.58 12.82
C ILE A 114 -22.38 -3.39 12.05
N LEU A 115 -21.68 -2.77 11.09
CA LEU A 115 -20.64 -3.45 10.32
C LEU A 115 -19.44 -3.86 11.18
N SER A 116 -19.09 -3.04 12.18
CA SER A 116 -18.02 -3.36 13.13
C SER A 116 -18.37 -4.55 14.02
N GLU A 117 -19.62 -4.67 14.47
CA GLU A 117 -20.11 -5.81 15.26
C GLU A 117 -20.28 -7.09 14.42
N GLU A 118 -20.75 -6.94 13.18
CA GLU A 118 -20.85 -8.04 12.22
C GLU A 118 -19.46 -8.60 11.89
N PHE A 119 -18.45 -7.74 11.76
CA PHE A 119 -17.05 -8.16 11.57
C PHE A 119 -16.58 -9.07 12.71
N ASP A 120 -16.82 -8.67 13.97
CA ASP A 120 -16.43 -9.48 15.13
C ASP A 120 -17.10 -10.85 15.06
N THR A 121 -18.42 -10.86 14.89
CA THR A 121 -19.20 -12.10 14.77
C THR A 121 -18.64 -13.03 13.70
N LEU A 122 -18.30 -12.49 12.53
CA LEU A 122 -17.82 -13.28 11.40
C LEU A 122 -16.39 -13.82 11.60
N PHE A 123 -15.51 -13.06 12.23
CA PHE A 123 -14.08 -13.37 12.25
C PHE A 123 -13.54 -13.85 13.60
N THR A 124 -14.33 -13.77 14.68
CA THR A 124 -14.02 -14.41 15.96
C THR A 124 -14.67 -15.77 16.13
N GLN A 125 -15.41 -16.26 15.13
CA GLN A 125 -15.93 -17.62 15.13
C GLN A 125 -14.78 -18.64 15.17
N THR A 126 -15.08 -19.82 15.69
CA THR A 126 -14.16 -20.96 15.72
C THR A 126 -14.78 -22.13 14.96
N THR A 127 -13.94 -22.86 14.27
CA THR A 127 -14.27 -24.12 13.62
C THR A 127 -13.55 -25.26 14.36
N ASP A 128 -13.57 -26.44 13.76
CA ASP A 128 -12.77 -27.62 14.10
C ASP A 128 -11.60 -27.81 13.09
N TYR A 129 -11.29 -26.78 12.29
CA TYR A 129 -10.20 -26.79 11.33
C TYR A 129 -9.13 -25.74 11.69
N ASP A 130 -8.08 -26.19 12.38
CA ASP A 130 -7.04 -25.34 12.97
C ASP A 130 -6.45 -24.29 12.00
N LEU A 131 -6.21 -24.67 10.73
CA LEU A 131 -5.64 -23.75 9.75
C LEU A 131 -6.61 -22.64 9.35
N LEU A 132 -7.92 -22.91 9.34
CA LEU A 132 -8.95 -21.89 9.13
C LEU A 132 -9.07 -20.98 10.35
N ASP A 133 -9.06 -21.55 11.56
CA ASP A 133 -9.14 -20.80 12.82
C ASP A 133 -7.92 -19.89 13.02
N GLU A 134 -6.73 -20.34 12.60
CA GLU A 134 -5.55 -19.48 12.55
C GLU A 134 -5.76 -18.28 11.61
N ARG A 135 -6.44 -18.47 10.47
CA ARG A 135 -6.73 -17.36 9.53
C ARG A 135 -7.79 -16.41 10.07
N LEU A 136 -8.83 -16.93 10.69
CA LEU A 136 -9.86 -16.13 11.36
C LEU A 136 -9.25 -15.25 12.47
N ARG A 137 -8.38 -15.82 13.32
CA ARG A 137 -7.64 -15.04 14.32
C ARG A 137 -6.76 -13.95 13.71
N LYS A 138 -6.09 -14.23 12.59
CA LYS A 138 -5.22 -13.24 11.91
C LYS A 138 -6.01 -12.07 11.34
N ILE A 139 -7.16 -12.32 10.71
CA ILE A 139 -7.99 -11.23 10.18
C ILE A 139 -8.68 -10.46 11.30
N ALA A 140 -9.14 -11.15 12.37
CA ALA A 140 -9.70 -10.49 13.56
C ALA A 140 -8.70 -9.52 14.20
N ALA A 141 -7.43 -9.91 14.32
CA ALA A 141 -6.36 -9.05 14.83
C ALA A 141 -6.06 -7.82 13.96
N LYS A 142 -6.58 -7.77 12.72
CA LYS A 142 -6.39 -6.68 11.76
C LYS A 142 -7.62 -5.79 11.62
N LYS A 143 -8.63 -5.94 12.50
CA LYS A 143 -9.92 -5.24 12.44
C LYS A 143 -9.76 -3.74 12.19
N ASP A 144 -8.98 -3.06 13.02
CA ASP A 144 -8.83 -1.60 12.96
C ASP A 144 -8.30 -1.13 11.61
N ASN A 145 -7.35 -1.86 11.02
CA ASN A 145 -6.80 -1.53 9.72
C ASN A 145 -7.76 -1.89 8.56
N LEU A 146 -8.52 -2.98 8.67
CA LEU A 146 -9.46 -3.41 7.63
C LEU A 146 -10.75 -2.58 7.60
N LEU A 147 -11.18 -2.10 8.77
CA LEU A 147 -12.38 -1.29 8.95
C LEU A 147 -12.09 0.21 8.97
N LEU A 148 -10.87 0.65 8.66
CA LEU A 148 -10.53 2.07 8.57
C LEU A 148 -11.46 2.85 7.60
N VAL A 149 -12.00 2.16 6.59
CA VAL A 149 -13.02 2.69 5.66
C VAL A 149 -14.30 3.18 6.35
N LEU A 150 -14.62 2.68 7.55
CA LEU A 150 -15.77 3.14 8.33
C LEU A 150 -15.53 4.52 8.94
N THR A 151 -14.26 4.93 9.08
CA THR A 151 -13.88 6.29 9.48
C THR A 151 -13.63 7.18 8.27
N TYR A 152 -13.06 6.61 7.21
CA TYR A 152 -12.69 7.31 5.97
C TYR A 152 -13.32 6.62 4.75
N PRO A 153 -14.62 6.83 4.46
CA PRO A 153 -15.35 6.12 3.40
C PRO A 153 -14.75 6.30 2.00
N GLU A 154 -14.03 7.39 1.75
CA GLU A 154 -13.37 7.68 0.48
C GLU A 154 -12.25 6.69 0.13
N ILE A 155 -11.57 6.09 1.12
CA ILE A 155 -10.39 5.25 0.86
C ILE A 155 -10.77 3.95 0.15
N PRO A 156 -9.98 3.47 -0.83
CA PRO A 156 -10.29 2.23 -1.51
C PRO A 156 -10.16 1.02 -0.58
N LEU A 157 -10.98 -0.01 -0.79
CA LEU A 157 -10.90 -1.29 -0.06
C LEU A 157 -9.79 -2.20 -0.59
N HIS A 158 -9.14 -1.80 -1.68
CA HIS A 158 -8.11 -2.57 -2.35
C HIS A 158 -6.96 -1.69 -2.83
N ASN A 159 -5.76 -2.25 -2.96
CA ASN A 159 -4.58 -1.58 -3.49
C ASN A 159 -4.32 -1.88 -4.99
N ASN A 160 -5.34 -2.32 -5.75
CA ASN A 160 -5.21 -2.65 -7.18
C ASN A 160 -4.47 -1.58 -8.02
N PRO A 161 -4.70 -0.26 -7.86
CA PRO A 161 -3.94 0.73 -8.61
C PRO A 161 -2.43 0.67 -8.36
N ALA A 162 -2.02 0.41 -7.11
CA ALA A 162 -0.62 0.22 -6.75
C ALA A 162 -0.07 -1.11 -7.32
N GLU A 163 -0.83 -2.21 -7.21
CA GLU A 163 -0.46 -3.48 -7.82
C GLU A 163 -0.25 -3.37 -9.34
N LEU A 164 -1.17 -2.71 -10.05
CA LEU A 164 -1.11 -2.53 -11.50
C LEU A 164 0.15 -1.76 -11.90
N GLY A 165 0.51 -0.72 -11.14
CA GLY A 165 1.76 0.03 -11.36
C GLY A 165 3.00 -0.86 -11.23
N ALA A 166 3.06 -1.70 -10.19
CA ALA A 166 4.16 -2.64 -10.00
C ALA A 166 4.24 -3.69 -11.13
N ARG A 167 3.08 -4.19 -11.59
CA ARG A 167 3.01 -5.19 -12.68
C ARG A 167 3.63 -4.71 -13.99
N VAL A 168 3.64 -3.40 -14.28
CA VAL A 168 4.29 -2.88 -15.49
C VAL A 168 5.79 -3.19 -15.48
N GLN A 169 6.45 -3.04 -14.32
CA GLN A 169 7.87 -3.32 -14.18
C GLN A 169 8.17 -4.81 -14.30
N THR A 170 7.31 -5.67 -13.73
CA THR A 170 7.41 -7.14 -13.87
C THR A 170 7.28 -7.56 -15.33
N ARG A 171 6.24 -7.10 -16.04
CA ARG A 171 6.04 -7.40 -17.47
C ARG A 171 7.20 -6.93 -18.34
N LYS A 172 7.82 -5.79 -18.01
CA LYS A 172 9.04 -5.35 -18.71
C LYS A 172 10.20 -6.31 -18.48
N GLY A 173 10.31 -6.90 -17.29
CA GLY A 173 11.26 -7.97 -16.98
C GLY A 173 10.98 -9.25 -17.78
N ASP A 174 9.71 -9.62 -17.97
CA ASP A 174 9.36 -10.81 -18.76
C ASP A 174 9.82 -10.68 -20.22
N VAL A 175 9.75 -9.47 -20.79
CA VAL A 175 10.13 -9.19 -22.19
C VAL A 175 11.63 -8.91 -22.35
N SER A 176 12.25 -8.20 -21.40
CA SER A 176 13.62 -7.68 -21.53
C SER A 176 14.62 -8.35 -20.59
N LEU A 177 14.19 -9.36 -19.84
CA LEU A 177 14.96 -10.07 -18.81
C LEU A 177 15.54 -9.09 -17.77
N GLN A 178 16.66 -9.49 -17.17
CA GLN A 178 17.39 -8.73 -16.17
C GLN A 178 18.33 -7.68 -16.79
N THR A 179 18.56 -6.60 -16.05
CA THR A 179 19.59 -5.62 -16.38
C THR A 179 20.97 -6.19 -16.06
N GLN A 180 21.97 -5.90 -16.91
CA GLN A 180 23.33 -6.46 -16.76
C GLN A 180 24.23 -5.65 -15.80
N ASN A 181 23.86 -4.41 -15.50
CA ASN A 181 24.62 -3.52 -14.64
C ASN A 181 23.73 -2.41 -14.06
N ASP A 182 24.26 -1.71 -13.06
CA ASP A 182 23.56 -0.63 -12.36
C ASP A 182 23.11 0.51 -13.27
N LYS A 183 23.88 0.84 -14.32
CA LYS A 183 23.50 1.88 -15.28
C LYS A 183 22.25 1.46 -16.06
N GLY A 184 22.18 0.20 -16.48
CA GLY A 184 21.00 -0.38 -17.13
C GLY A 184 19.78 -0.37 -16.21
N THR A 185 19.95 -0.72 -14.93
CA THR A 185 18.89 -0.65 -13.91
C THR A 185 18.37 0.78 -13.77
N LYS A 186 19.27 1.76 -13.57
CA LYS A 186 18.90 3.17 -13.46
C LYS A 186 18.18 3.70 -14.70
N ALA A 187 18.66 3.36 -15.89
CA ALA A 187 18.05 3.78 -17.15
C ALA A 187 16.63 3.20 -17.29
N LYS A 188 16.47 1.91 -17.05
CA LYS A 188 15.16 1.24 -17.04
C LYS A 188 14.20 1.90 -16.05
N ASP A 189 14.61 2.05 -14.79
CA ASP A 189 13.72 2.55 -13.73
C ASP A 189 13.34 4.02 -13.96
N THR A 190 14.27 4.84 -14.44
CA THR A 190 14.01 6.24 -14.82
C THR A 190 12.99 6.33 -15.95
N MET A 191 13.20 5.57 -17.03
CA MET A 191 12.31 5.60 -18.19
C MET A 191 10.93 5.06 -17.85
N MET A 192 10.85 3.98 -17.08
CA MET A 192 9.60 3.42 -16.60
C MET A 192 8.83 4.42 -15.74
N THR A 193 9.51 5.09 -14.82
CA THR A 193 8.92 6.14 -13.97
C THR A 193 8.37 7.29 -14.81
N LEU A 194 9.14 7.78 -15.78
CA LEU A 194 8.71 8.85 -16.70
C LEU A 194 7.47 8.45 -17.49
N VAL A 195 7.48 7.28 -18.13
CA VAL A 195 6.36 6.78 -18.93
C VAL A 195 5.10 6.62 -18.08
N GLN A 196 5.21 6.00 -16.90
CA GLN A 196 4.07 5.77 -16.02
C GLN A 196 3.51 7.09 -15.47
N THR A 197 4.38 8.03 -15.10
CA THR A 197 3.95 9.35 -14.60
C THR A 197 3.28 10.17 -15.69
N ALA A 198 3.85 10.22 -16.89
CA ALA A 198 3.24 10.90 -18.04
C ALA A 198 1.85 10.34 -18.35
N ARG A 199 1.71 9.00 -18.38
CA ARG A 199 0.41 8.33 -18.59
C ARG A 199 -0.62 8.67 -17.52
N LYS A 200 -0.24 8.64 -16.23
CA LYS A 200 -1.14 9.04 -15.13
C LYS A 200 -1.60 10.49 -15.25
N LEU A 201 -0.75 11.35 -15.80
CA LEU A 201 -1.05 12.75 -16.07
C LEU A 201 -1.70 12.99 -17.44
N SER A 202 -2.07 11.93 -18.18
CA SER A 202 -2.62 12.03 -19.54
C SER A 202 -1.72 12.85 -20.50
N VAL A 203 -0.42 12.84 -20.27
CA VAL A 203 0.60 13.49 -21.10
C VAL A 203 1.11 12.50 -22.13
N ASN A 204 1.17 12.90 -23.40
CA ASN A 204 1.79 12.08 -24.44
C ASN A 204 3.27 11.87 -24.09
N THR A 205 3.64 10.61 -23.89
CA THR A 205 4.98 10.23 -23.42
C THR A 205 6.07 10.54 -24.43
N LEU A 206 5.80 10.32 -25.72
CA LEU A 206 6.77 10.56 -26.79
C LEU A 206 7.04 12.05 -26.96
N ASP A 207 5.98 12.86 -26.96
CA ASP A 207 6.10 14.32 -27.04
C ASP A 207 6.87 14.87 -25.85
N TYR A 208 6.59 14.37 -24.64
CA TYR A 208 7.30 14.79 -23.43
C TYR A 208 8.79 14.42 -23.47
N ILE A 209 9.13 13.21 -23.93
CA ILE A 209 10.52 12.79 -24.06
C ILE A 209 11.23 13.64 -25.13
N ARG A 210 10.57 13.87 -26.27
CA ARG A 210 11.10 14.70 -27.34
C ARG A 210 11.40 16.11 -26.82
N ASP A 211 10.46 16.75 -26.14
CA ASP A 211 10.60 18.10 -25.58
C ASP A 211 11.79 18.21 -24.59
N ARG A 212 12.05 17.15 -23.81
CA ARG A 212 13.20 17.10 -22.88
C ARG A 212 14.52 16.85 -23.58
N ILE A 213 14.55 15.99 -24.61
CA ILE A 213 15.78 15.70 -25.38
C ILE A 213 16.15 16.87 -26.29
N SER A 214 15.17 17.55 -26.89
CA SER A 214 15.40 18.74 -27.73
C SER A 214 15.72 20.00 -26.92
N LEU A 215 15.70 19.93 -25.58
CA LEU A 215 15.92 21.06 -24.68
C LEU A 215 14.95 22.24 -24.97
N SER A 216 13.78 21.96 -25.54
CA SER A 216 12.79 22.99 -25.88
C SER A 216 11.98 23.42 -24.66
N TYR A 217 11.79 22.52 -23.70
CA TYR A 217 11.13 22.75 -22.41
C TYR A 217 9.78 23.48 -22.50
N GLN A 218 9.04 23.28 -23.58
CA GLN A 218 7.74 23.92 -23.81
C GLN A 218 6.65 23.25 -22.98
N MET A 219 6.79 21.96 -22.69
CA MET A 219 5.83 21.24 -21.86
C MET A 219 6.14 21.44 -20.36
N PRO A 220 5.13 21.69 -19.52
CA PRO A 220 5.31 21.75 -18.07
C PRO A 220 6.00 20.50 -17.52
N SER A 221 6.78 20.64 -16.46
CA SER A 221 7.39 19.48 -15.80
C SER A 221 6.32 18.55 -15.23
N LEU A 222 6.56 17.24 -15.25
CA LEU A 222 5.63 16.28 -14.64
C LEU A 222 5.42 16.56 -13.14
N SER A 223 6.44 17.06 -12.44
CA SER A 223 6.32 17.42 -11.02
C SER A 223 5.39 18.61 -10.80
N SER A 224 5.44 19.63 -11.67
CA SER A 224 4.50 20.75 -11.65
C SER A 224 3.07 20.28 -11.91
N LEU A 225 2.88 19.38 -12.88
CA LEU A 225 1.56 18.81 -13.19
C LEU A 225 0.99 17.95 -12.06
N ILE A 226 1.83 17.18 -11.36
CA ILE A 226 1.43 16.44 -10.15
C ILE A 226 0.89 17.41 -9.09
N LYS A 227 1.62 18.50 -8.82
CA LYS A 227 1.18 19.51 -7.84
C LYS A 227 -0.16 20.13 -8.24
N LEU A 228 -0.29 20.52 -9.50
CA LEU A 228 -1.54 21.09 -10.02
C LEU A 228 -2.72 20.14 -9.84
N ARG A 229 -2.58 18.88 -10.25
CA ARG A 229 -3.65 17.88 -10.15
C ARG A 229 -3.93 17.41 -8.72
N SER A 230 -2.95 17.49 -7.82
CA SER A 230 -3.18 17.15 -6.41
C SER A 230 -4.09 18.16 -5.69
N GLN A 231 -4.23 19.37 -6.24
CA GLN A 231 -5.11 20.42 -5.72
C GLN A 231 -6.54 20.30 -6.27
N GLU A 232 -6.72 19.62 -7.41
CA GLU A 232 -8.03 19.25 -7.93
C GLU A 232 -8.55 18.07 -7.11
N LYS A 233 -9.63 18.28 -6.34
CA LYS A 233 -10.25 17.22 -5.52
C LYS A 233 -10.51 15.97 -6.39
N PHE A 234 -10.14 14.80 -5.86
CA PHE A 234 -10.52 13.49 -6.41
C PHE A 234 -12.05 13.35 -6.40
N ASN A 235 -12.72 13.85 -7.44
CA ASN A 235 -14.07 13.45 -7.79
C ASN A 235 -13.95 12.19 -8.64
N SER A 236 -13.90 11.03 -7.99
CA SER A 236 -14.06 9.75 -8.67
C SER A 236 -15.40 9.14 -8.29
N SER A 237 -16.33 9.27 -9.24
CA SER A 237 -17.55 8.46 -9.38
C SER A 237 -17.26 6.97 -9.46
#